data_AF-A0A172XUI7-F1
#
_entry.id   AF-A0A172XUI7-F1
#
_cell.length_a   1.000
_cell.length_b   1.000
_cell.length_c   1.000
_cell.angle_alpha   90.00
_cell.angle_beta   90.00
_cell.angle_gamma   90.00
#
_symmetry.space_group_name_H-M   'P 1'
#
loop_
_entity.id
_entity.type
_entity.pdbx_description
1 polymer ?
#
loop_
_entity_poly.entity_id
_entity_poly.type
_entity_poly.pdbx_seq_one_letter_code
_entity_poly.pdbx_strand_id
1 'polypeptide(L)'
;MNYNQAEQRVKELKKFYKGIFWFVIITGFVFLDDIFEKGTFNFSLFDGSIILGIWGIILTVKAVKLFIFDSEWEKEVIEKEVRKSKSPINF
;
A
#
# COMPACT_ATOMS: atom_id res chain seq x y z
N MET A 1 -18.44 14.96 -12.10
CA MET A 1 -17.90 14.28 -10.90
C MET A 1 -18.40 12.85 -10.93
N ASN A 2 -17.54 11.87 -11.22
CA ASN A 2 -17.98 10.49 -11.46
C ASN A 2 -18.16 9.79 -10.11
N TYR A 3 -19.39 9.69 -9.62
CA TYR A 3 -19.74 9.17 -8.29
C TYR A 3 -19.14 7.77 -8.05
N ASN A 4 -19.08 6.94 -9.09
CA ASN A 4 -18.48 5.61 -9.05
C ASN A 4 -16.99 5.63 -8.68
N GLN A 5 -16.25 6.66 -9.10
CA GLN A 5 -14.82 6.76 -8.83
C GLN A 5 -14.56 7.07 -7.35
N ALA A 6 -15.36 7.96 -6.76
CA ALA A 6 -15.26 8.29 -5.34
C ALA A 6 -15.63 7.10 -4.44
N GLU A 7 -16.70 6.37 -4.79
CA GLU A 7 -17.11 5.17 -4.06
C GLU A 7 -16.03 4.07 -4.09
N GLN A 8 -15.43 3.84 -5.26
CA GLN A 8 -14.38 2.84 -5.43
C GLN A 8 -13.13 3.19 -4.61
N ARG A 9 -12.75 4.48 -4.56
CA ARG A 9 -11.65 4.98 -3.72
C ARG A 9 -11.90 4.77 -2.23
N VAL A 10 -13.09 5.08 -1.73
CA VAL A 10 -13.45 4.86 -0.33
C VAL A 10 -13.40 3.36 0.02
N LYS A 11 -13.86 2.49 -0.89
CA LYS A 11 -13.81 1.05 -0.70
C LYS A 11 -12.37 0.52 -0.63
N GLU A 12 -11.49 1.00 -1.48
CA GLU A 12 -10.06 0.67 -1.46
C GLU A 12 -9.38 1.16 -0.18
N LEU A 13 -9.66 2.40 0.22
CA LEU A 13 -9.15 2.99 1.46
C LEU A 13 -9.60 2.19 2.70
N LYS A 14 -10.87 1.79 2.76
CA LYS A 14 -11.39 0.94 3.85
C LYS A 14 -10.70 -0.43 3.89
N LYS A 15 -10.43 -1.03 2.73
CA LYS A 15 -9.70 -2.30 2.64
C LYS A 15 -8.24 -2.16 3.06
N PHE A 16 -7.61 -1.03 2.73
CA PHE A 16 -6.25 -0.70 3.14
C PHE A 16 -6.14 -0.53 4.66
N TYR A 17 -7.02 0.27 5.27
CA TYR A 17 -7.06 0.44 6.73
C TYR A 17 -7.29 -0.88 7.46
N LYS A 18 -8.16 -1.77 6.93
CA LYS A 18 -8.33 -3.11 7.49
C LYS A 18 -7.03 -3.92 7.44
N GLY A 19 -6.23 -3.77 6.39
CA GLY A 19 -4.91 -4.40 6.26
C GLY A 19 -3.91 -3.86 7.29
N ILE A 20 -3.82 -2.55 7.46
CA ILE A 20 -2.98 -1.93 8.50
C ILE A 20 -3.40 -2.41 9.89
N PHE A 21 -4.71 -2.44 10.17
CA PHE A 21 -5.22 -2.84 11.47
C PHE A 21 -4.77 -4.27 11.83
N TRP A 22 -4.93 -5.21 10.91
CA TRP A 22 -4.44 -6.58 11.12
C TRP A 22 -2.93 -6.66 11.23
N PHE A 23 -2.21 -5.87 10.45
CA PHE A 23 -0.75 -5.81 10.54
C PHE A 23 -0.28 -5.33 11.91
N VAL A 24 -0.87 -4.26 12.44
CA VAL A 24 -0.55 -3.73 13.78
C VAL A 24 -0.85 -4.76 14.86
N ILE A 25 -2.00 -5.44 14.78
CA ILE A 25 -2.34 -6.51 15.73
C ILE A 25 -1.31 -7.62 15.70
N ILE A 26 -1.03 -8.20 14.52
CA ILE A 26 -0.12 -9.35 14.38
C ILE A 26 1.30 -8.95 14.78
N THR A 27 1.76 -7.77 14.36
CA THR A 27 3.06 -7.24 14.76
C THR A 27 3.12 -7.07 16.28
N GLY A 28 2.08 -6.49 16.89
CA GLY A 28 1.98 -6.36 18.34
C GLY A 28 2.09 -7.69 19.06
N PHE A 29 1.36 -8.72 18.62
CA PHE A 29 1.45 -10.07 19.21
C PHE A 29 2.86 -10.66 19.10
N VAL A 30 3.48 -10.61 17.92
CA VAL A 30 4.84 -11.15 17.70
C VAL A 30 5.88 -10.44 18.55
N PHE A 31 5.81 -9.12 18.66
CA PHE A 31 6.74 -8.35 19.49
C PHE A 31 6.49 -8.53 20.99
N LEU A 32 5.23 -8.63 21.42
CA LEU A 32 4.90 -8.87 22.82
C LEU A 32 5.39 -10.25 23.27
N ASP A 33 5.20 -11.28 22.43
CA ASP A 33 5.67 -12.64 22.73
C ASP A 33 7.19 -12.67 22.95
N ASP A 34 7.97 -12.08 22.03
CA ASP A 34 9.44 -12.04 22.13
C ASP A 34 9.93 -11.19 23.35
N ILE A 35 9.19 -10.13 23.72
CA ILE A 35 9.46 -9.32 24.93
C ILE A 35 9.23 -10.13 26.21
N PHE A 36 8.11 -10.87 26.29
CA PHE A 36 7.76 -11.64 27.48
C PHE A 36 8.60 -12.92 27.64
N GLU A 37 8.99 -13.57 26.54
CA GLU A 37 9.78 -14.81 26.58
C GLU A 37 11.28 -14.57 26.76
N LYS A 38 11.86 -13.58 26.06
CA LYS A 38 13.33 -13.41 26.01
C LYS A 38 13.85 -12.21 26.78
N GLY A 39 13.00 -11.25 27.16
CA GLY A 39 13.42 -10.03 27.89
C GLY A 39 14.40 -9.13 27.10
N THR A 40 14.64 -9.43 25.83
CA THR A 40 15.60 -8.76 24.95
C THR A 40 14.97 -8.55 23.58
N PHE A 41 15.11 -7.33 23.03
CA PHE A 41 14.74 -7.01 21.64
C PHE A 41 15.76 -7.65 20.68
N ASN A 42 15.68 -8.96 20.47
CA ASN A 42 16.49 -9.61 19.46
C ASN A 42 15.75 -9.54 18.13
N PHE A 43 16.10 -8.54 17.32
CA PHE A 43 15.72 -8.45 15.91
C PHE A 43 16.42 -9.54 15.10
N SER A 44 16.14 -10.81 15.40
CA SER A 44 16.55 -11.92 14.56
C SER A 44 15.71 -11.87 13.30
N LEU A 45 16.33 -11.48 12.18
CA LEU A 45 15.72 -11.46 10.85
C LEU A 45 15.33 -12.86 10.35
N PHE A 46 15.62 -13.92 11.10
CA PHE A 46 15.53 -15.30 10.66
C PHE A 46 14.35 -16.11 11.23
N ASP A 47 13.65 -15.66 12.28
CA ASP A 47 12.64 -16.48 12.99
C ASP A 47 11.15 -16.09 12.79
N GLY A 48 10.84 -15.14 11.90
CA GLY A 48 9.44 -14.78 11.59
C GLY A 48 9.20 -13.29 11.34
N SER A 49 10.14 -12.45 11.79
CA SER A 49 10.17 -11.01 11.53
C SER A 49 10.31 -10.66 10.04
N ILE A 50 10.89 -11.55 9.22
CA ILE A 50 11.04 -11.33 7.78
C ILE A 50 9.69 -11.26 7.05
N ILE A 51 8.71 -12.04 7.49
CA ILE A 51 7.35 -12.05 6.92
C ILE A 51 6.66 -10.71 7.24
N LEU A 52 6.82 -10.22 8.47
CA LEU A 52 6.33 -8.89 8.87
C LEU A 52 7.03 -7.78 8.07
N GLY A 53 8.33 -7.89 7.82
CA GLY A 53 9.08 -6.96 6.98
C GLY A 53 8.53 -6.88 5.56
N ILE A 54 8.37 -8.03 4.89
CA ILE A 54 7.80 -8.11 3.53
C ILE A 54 6.37 -7.55 3.53
N TRP A 55 5.56 -7.92 4.52
CA TRP A 55 4.17 -7.48 4.59
C TRP A 55 4.06 -5.96 4.84
N GLY A 56 4.96 -5.40 5.65
CA GLY A 56 5.11 -3.96 5.86
C GLY A 56 5.52 -3.21 4.60
N ILE A 57 6.45 -3.75 3.80
CA ILE A 57 6.83 -3.18 2.50
C ILE A 57 5.62 -3.15 1.55
N ILE A 58 4.86 -4.24 1.47
CA ILE A 58 3.64 -4.31 0.64
C ILE A 58 2.62 -3.25 1.06
N LEU A 59 2.42 -3.04 2.37
CA LEU A 59 1.54 -1.98 2.87
C LEU A 59 2.07 -0.59 2.54
N THR A 60 3.38 -0.37 2.62
CA THR A 60 4.01 0.91 2.27
C THR A 60 3.82 1.26 0.80
N VAL A 61 4.07 0.30 -0.10
CA VAL A 61 3.82 0.48 -1.54
C VAL A 61 2.35 0.78 -1.81
N LYS A 62 1.42 0.09 -1.12
CA LYS A 62 -0.02 0.38 -1.21
C LYS A 62 -0.36 1.77 -0.70
N ALA A 63 0.27 2.25 0.37
CA ALA A 63 0.06 3.60 0.89
C ALA A 63 0.49 4.65 -0.14
N VAL A 64 1.70 4.52 -0.69
CA VAL A 64 2.21 5.40 -1.75
C VAL A 64 1.25 5.41 -2.94
N LYS A 65 0.79 4.23 -3.39
CA LYS A 65 -0.18 4.15 -4.47
C LYS A 65 -1.50 4.85 -4.15
N LEU A 66 -2.02 4.68 -2.95
CA LEU A 66 -3.36 5.15 -2.61
C LEU A 66 -3.40 6.64 -2.25
N PHE A 67 -2.32 7.18 -1.67
CA PHE A 67 -2.24 8.57 -1.21
C PHE A 67 -1.44 9.50 -2.14
N ILE A 68 -0.39 9.01 -2.82
CA ILE A 68 0.47 9.84 -3.68
C ILE A 68 0.04 9.73 -5.14
N PHE A 69 -0.22 8.52 -5.62
CA PHE A 69 -0.74 8.30 -6.97
C PHE A 69 -2.26 8.42 -6.99
N ASP A 70 -2.76 9.63 -6.74
CA ASP A 70 -4.19 9.91 -6.87
C ASP A 70 -4.64 9.65 -8.33
N SER A 71 -5.91 9.32 -8.49
CA SER A 71 -6.63 9.22 -9.75
C SER A 71 -6.48 10.42 -10.67
N GLU A 72 -6.15 11.61 -10.16
CA GLU A 72 -5.79 12.77 -10.99
C GLU A 72 -4.42 12.61 -11.66
N TRP A 73 -3.40 12.12 -10.93
CA TRP A 73 -2.09 11.82 -11.51
C TRP A 73 -2.18 10.68 -12.52
N GLU A 74 -2.91 9.60 -12.19
CA GLU A 74 -3.10 8.47 -13.12
C GLU A 74 -3.79 8.93 -14.40
N LYS A 75 -4.82 9.79 -14.28
CA LYS A 75 -5.54 10.35 -15.43
C LYS A 75 -4.63 11.26 -16.27
N GLU A 76 -3.80 12.08 -15.63
CA GLU A 76 -2.85 12.97 -16.34
C GLU A 76 -1.80 12.17 -17.13
N VAL A 77 -1.26 11.09 -16.55
CA VAL A 77 -0.29 10.22 -17.22
C VAL A 77 -0.94 9.51 -18.42
N ILE A 78 -2.14 8.95 -18.24
CA ILE A 78 -2.89 8.31 -19.32
C ILE A 78 -3.18 9.32 -20.44
N GLU A 79 -3.61 10.54 -20.10
CA GLU A 79 -3.93 11.57 -21.09
C GLU A 79 -2.69 12.06 -21.85
N LYS A 80 -1.53 12.17 -21.17
CA LYS A 80 -0.24 12.48 -21.80
C LYS A 80 0.20 11.38 -22.78
N GLU A 81 0.09 10.12 -22.39
CA GLU A 81 0.44 8.99 -23.26
C GLU A 81 -0.52 8.85 -24.44
N VAL A 82 -1.83 9.02 -24.23
CA VAL A 82 -2.83 9.03 -25.31
C VAL A 82 -2.58 10.19 -26.28
N ARG A 83 -2.22 11.39 -25.79
CA ARG A 83 -1.86 12.52 -26.66
C ARG A 83 -0.57 12.28 -27.45
N LYS A 84 0.44 11.63 -26.86
CA LYS A 84 1.66 11.21 -27.58
C LYS A 84 1.33 10.21 -28.69
N SER A 85 0.46 9.23 -28.40
CA SER A 85 0.00 8.25 -29.37
C SER A 85 -0.87 8.85 -30.48
N LYS A 86 -1.59 9.96 -30.22
CA LYS A 86 -2.42 10.70 -31.18
C LYS A 86 -1.66 11.79 -31.96
N SER A 87 -0.33 11.73 -32.07
CA SER A 87 0.38 12.57 -33.04
C SER A 87 -0.25 12.35 -34.42
N PRO A 88 -0.67 13.40 -35.14
CA PRO A 88 -1.31 13.24 -36.44
C PRO A 88 -0.34 12.54 -37.37
N ILE A 89 -0.77 11.39 -37.89
CA ILE A 89 -0.13 10.79 -39.06
C ILE A 89 -0.41 11.78 -40.18
N ASN A 90 0.55 12.67 -40.47
CA ASN A 90 0.52 13.53 -41.64
C ASN A 90 0.66 12.61 -42.86
N PHE A 91 -0.44 12.48 -43.63
CA PHE A 91 -0.43 11.97 -45.01
C PHE A 91 -0.33 13.14 -45.98
#